data_AF-A0AAE3QY02-F1
#
_entry.id   AF-A0AAE3QY02-F1
#
_cell.length_a   1.000
_cell.length_b   1.000
_cell.length_c   1.000
_cell.angle_alpha   90.00
_cell.angle_beta   90.00
_cell.angle_gamma   90.00
#
_symmetry.space_group_name_H-M   'P 1'
#
loop_
_entity.id
_entity.type
_entity.pdbx_description
1 polymer ?
#
loop_
_entity_poly.entity_id
_entity_poly.type
_entity_poly.pdbx_seq_one_letter_code
_entity_poly.pdbx_strand_id
1 'polypeptide(L)' 'MDRTEYKQRGQWVQILMMGVAYKGMSIALLWHTANRKGNCSQLASRDLLSNFQKWIQLDKGQNIYLTADWEFIGMHI' A
#
# COMPACT_ATOMS: atom_id res chain seq x y z
N MET A 1 -3.50 -1.32 3.52
CA MET A 1 -2.67 -1.66 2.36
C MET A 1 -3.25 -2.91 1.77
N ASP A 2 -3.48 -2.87 0.46
CA ASP A 2 -4.12 -3.94 -0.29
C ASP A 2 -3.31 -4.23 -1.55
N ARG A 3 -3.32 -5.48 -2.01
CA ARG A 3 -2.73 -5.88 -3.29
C ARG A 3 -3.79 -6.54 -4.16
N THR A 4 -4.01 -5.94 -5.32
CA THR A 4 -4.81 -6.53 -6.39
C THR A 4 -3.90 -6.99 -7.52
N GLU A 5 -4.06 -8.24 -7.98
CA GLU A 5 -3.39 -8.74 -9.19
C GLU A 5 -4.40 -9.28 -10.21
N TYR A 6 -4.18 -9.00 -11.49
CA TYR A 6 -5.01 -9.51 -12.58
C TYR A 6 -4.22 -9.62 -13.88
N LYS A 7 -4.76 -10.37 -14.86
CA LYS A 7 -4.22 -10.41 -16.22
C LYS A 7 -4.98 -9.47 -17.13
N GLN A 8 -4.25 -8.61 -17.84
CA GLN A 8 -4.80 -7.75 -18.88
C GLN A 8 -4.00 -7.93 -20.16
N ARG A 9 -4.68 -8.32 -21.26
CA ARG A 9 -4.07 -8.55 -22.58
C ARG A 9 -2.83 -9.48 -22.54
N GLY A 10 -2.92 -10.53 -21.73
CA GLY A 10 -1.83 -11.51 -21.57
C GLY A 10 -0.69 -11.08 -20.63
N GLN A 11 -0.68 -9.82 -20.16
CA GLN A 11 0.29 -9.31 -19.21
C GLN A 11 -0.27 -9.35 -17.79
N TRP A 12 0.58 -9.64 -16.81
CA TRP A 12 0.21 -9.52 -15.41
C TRP A 12 0.30 -8.06 -14.98
N VAL A 13 -0.75 -7.58 -14.32
CA VAL A 13 -0.80 -6.27 -13.68
C VAL A 13 -0.99 -6.49 -12.20
N GLN A 14 -0.10 -5.90 -11.41
CA GLN A 14 -0.18 -5.87 -9.96
C GLN A 14 -0.30 -4.43 -9.51
N ILE A 15 -1.24 -4.17 -8.61
CA ILE A 15 -1.45 -2.88 -7.97
C ILE A 15 -1.27 -3.08 -6.47
N LEU A 16 -0.28 -2.41 -5.90
CA LEU A 16 -0.14 -2.26 -4.46
C LEU A 16 -0.71 -0.91 -4.05
N MET A 17 -1.69 -0.90 -3.17
CA MET A 17 -2.46 0.30 -2.80
C MET A 17 -2.30 0.61 -1.31
N MET A 18 -2.13 1.89 -1.01
CA MET A 18 -2.27 2.47 0.32
C MET A 18 -3.36 3.51 0.34
N GLY A 19 -4.26 3.41 1.32
CA GLY A 19 -5.38 4.31 1.48
C GLY A 19 -5.66 4.58 2.95
N VAL A 20 -6.49 5.59 3.20
CA VAL A 20 -7.00 5.93 4.53
C VAL A 20 -8.41 5.39 4.68
N ALA A 21 -8.69 4.81 5.84
CA ALA A 21 -10.05 4.44 6.23
C ALA A 21 -10.70 5.63 6.95
N TYR A 22 -11.81 6.13 6.44
CA TYR A 22 -12.58 7.21 7.03
C TYR A 22 -14.07 6.92 6.94
N LYS A 23 -14.76 6.92 8.10
CA LYS A 23 -16.21 6.67 8.22
C LYS A 23 -16.68 5.40 7.47
N GLY A 24 -15.93 4.31 7.60
CA GLY A 24 -16.26 3.03 6.94
C GLY A 24 -15.94 2.98 5.44
N MET A 25 -15.38 4.06 4.87
CA MET A 25 -14.92 4.11 3.49
C MET A 25 -13.41 3.98 3.43
N SER A 26 -12.91 3.20 2.47
CA SER A 26 -11.48 3.18 2.12
C SER A 26 -11.24 4.14 0.98
N ILE A 27 -10.35 5.11 1.18
CA ILE A 27 -9.96 6.10 0.18
C ILE A 27 -8.52 5.80 -0.21
N ALA A 28 -8.31 5.34 -1.44
CA ALA A 28 -6.98 5.13 -1.99
C ALA A 28 -6.23 6.46 -2.13
N LEU A 29 -5.03 6.57 -1.56
CA LEU A 29 -4.22 7.78 -1.65
C LEU A 29 -2.99 7.57 -2.53
N LEU A 30 -2.36 6.41 -2.42
CA LEU A 30 -1.14 6.08 -3.14
C LEU A 30 -1.24 4.67 -3.70
N TRP A 31 -0.69 4.45 -4.87
CA TRP A 31 -0.58 3.12 -5.46
C TRP A 31 0.70 2.98 -6.27
N HIS A 32 1.20 1.75 -6.33
CA HIS A 32 2.30 1.36 -7.18
C HIS A 32 1.81 0.28 -8.14
N THR A 33 2.13 0.43 -9.42
CA THR A 33 1.77 -0.55 -10.46
C THR A 33 3.02 -1.26 -10.97
N ALA A 34 2.93 -2.57 -11.14
CA ALA A 34 4.02 -3.39 -11.64
C ALA A 34 3.50 -4.45 -12.61
N ASN A 35 4.27 -4.72 -13.66
CA ASN A 35 3.95 -5.76 -14.65
C ASN A 35 4.49 -7.12 -14.20
N ARG A 36 4.00 -7.64 -13.07
CA ARG A 36 4.44 -8.92 -12.51
C ARG A 36 3.31 -9.67 -11.81
N LYS A 37 3.53 -10.97 -11.60
CA LYS A 37 2.70 -11.85 -10.78
C LYS A 37 3.37 -12.11 -9.43
N GLY A 38 2.59 -12.28 -8.36
CA GLY A 38 3.09 -12.79 -7.09
C GLY A 38 3.39 -11.71 -6.05
N ASN A 39 4.36 -11.92 -5.17
CA ASN A 39 4.53 -11.03 -4.02
C ASN A 39 5.04 -9.64 -4.42
N CYS A 40 4.54 -8.63 -3.71
CA CYS A 40 5.09 -7.29 -3.87
C CYS A 40 6.49 -7.24 -3.25
N SER A 41 7.40 -6.50 -3.89
CA SER A 41 8.73 -6.25 -3.35
C SER A 41 8.60 -5.44 -2.06
N GLN A 42 9.34 -5.82 -1.03
CA GLN A 42 9.47 -5.05 0.21
C GLN A 42 9.85 -3.58 -0.06
N LEU A 43 10.62 -3.33 -1.13
CA LEU A 43 10.97 -1.97 -1.56
C LEU A 43 9.74 -1.17 -1.97
N ALA A 44 8.82 -1.75 -2.75
CA ALA A 44 7.62 -1.04 -3.21
C ALA A 44 6.69 -0.64 -2.05
N SER A 45 6.56 -1.51 -1.05
CA SER A 45 5.79 -1.21 0.17
C SER A 45 6.46 -0.12 1.01
N ARG A 46 7.79 -0.16 1.16
CA ARG A 46 8.56 0.88 1.88
C ARG A 46 8.48 2.24 1.17
N ASP A 47 8.56 2.26 -0.15
CA ASP A 47 8.45 3.49 -0.92
C ASP A 47 7.05 4.12 -0.77
N LEU A 48 5.99 3.30 -0.79
CA LEU A 48 4.63 3.76 -0.52
C LEU A 48 4.48 4.35 0.88
N LEU A 49 5.03 3.69 1.91
CA LEU A 49 5.04 4.20 3.29
C LEU A 49 5.82 5.51 3.42
N SER A 50 7.00 5.61 2.81
CA SER A 50 7.80 6.83 2.84
C SER A 50 7.09 8.00 2.16
N ASN A 51 6.43 7.75 1.02
CA ASN A 51 5.65 8.77 0.33
C ASN A 51 4.42 9.20 1.15
N PHE A 52 3.76 8.25 1.81
CA PHE A 52 2.65 8.54 2.71
C PHE A 52 3.06 9.43 3.88
N GLN A 53 4.19 9.14 4.53
CA GLN A 53 4.73 9.96 5.61
C GLN A 53 5.09 11.38 5.15
N LYS A 54 5.54 11.55 3.90
CA LYS A 54 5.82 12.88 3.34
C LYS A 54 4.54 13.68 3.09
N TRP A 55 3.44 13.00 2.72
CA TRP A 55 2.18 13.65 2.36
C TRP A 55 1.31 13.95 3.57
N ILE A 56 1.27 13.04 4.54
CA ILE A 56 0.51 13.23 5.77
C ILE A 56 1.45 13.82 6.81
N GLN A 57 1.39 15.15 6.96
CA GLN A 57 1.99 15.82 8.11
C GLN A 57 1.22 15.40 9.36
N LEU A 58 1.79 14.48 10.13
CA LEU A 58 1.22 14.08 11.40
C LEU A 58 1.68 15.00 12.51
N ASP A 59 0.73 15.44 13.31
CA ASP A 59 1.06 16.13 14.54
C ASP A 59 1.74 15.16 15.52
N LYS A 60 2.70 15.67 16.30
CA LYS A 60 3.37 14.87 17.33
C LYS A 60 2.32 14.30 18.30
N GLY A 61 2.31 12.98 18.44
CA GLY A 61 1.40 12.25 19.33
C GLY A 61 0.16 11.67 18.64
N GLN A 62 -0.01 11.89 17.33
CA GLN A 62 -1.10 11.32 16.56
C GLN A 62 -0.75 9.88 16.15
N ASN A 63 -1.53 8.91 16.64
CA ASN A 63 -1.36 7.50 16.28
C ASN A 63 -2.14 7.19 15.00
N ILE A 64 -1.45 6.67 13.98
CA ILE A 64 -2.07 6.06 12.81
C ILE A 64 -2.04 4.55 12.95
N TYR A 65 -3.17 3.91 12.66
CA TYR A 65 -3.25 2.47 12.49
C TYR A 65 -3.15 2.13 11.01
N LEU A 66 -2.16 1.31 10.66
CA LEU A 66 -2.04 0.74 9.32
C LEU A 66 -2.69 -0.64 9.32
N THR A 67 -3.78 -0.80 8.59
CA THR A 67 -4.35 -2.12 8.29
C THR A 67 -3.71 -2.66 7.03
N ALA A 68 -3.36 -3.94 7.01
CA ALA A 68 -2.84 -4.61 5.83
C ALA A 68 -3.07 -6.12 5.95
N ASP A 69 -3.08 -6.81 4.82
CA ASP A 69 -3.08 -8.28 4.82
C ASP A 69 -1.83 -8.82 5.54
N TRP A 70 -1.94 -10.05 6.06
CA TRP A 70 -0.89 -10.70 6.83
C TRP A 70 0.47 -10.77 6.10
N GLU A 71 0.46 -10.81 4.76
CA GLU A 71 1.68 -10.81 3.94
C GLU A 71 2.50 -9.50 4.06
N PHE A 72 1.89 -8.44 4.59
CA PHE A 72 2.53 -7.16 4.86
C PHE A 72 2.92 -6.98 6.35
N ILE A 73 2.46 -7.86 7.24
CA ILE A 73 2.78 -7.85 8.67
C ILE A 73 4.14 -8.52 8.87
N GLY A 74 5.10 -7.82 9.50
CA GLY A 74 6.48 -8.31 9.69
C GLY A 74 7.50 -7.73 8.71
N MET A 75 7.09 -6.80 7.84
CA MET A 75 8.04 -5.90 7.19
C MET A 75 8.65 -5.00 8.27
N HIS A 76 9.84 -5.36 8.77
CA HIS A 76 10.60 -4.50 9.66
C HIS A 76 10.87 -3.17 8.93
N ILE A 77 10.25 -2.10 9.44
CA ILE A 77 10.54 -0.70 9.12
C ILE A 77 11.70 -0.26 10.00
#